data_AF-A0A955S608-F1
#
_entry.id   AF-A0A955S608-F1
#
_cell.length_a   1.000
_cell.length_b   1.000
_cell.length_c   1.000
_cell.angle_alpha   90.00
_cell.angle_beta   90.00
_cell.angle_gamma   90.00
#
_symmetry.space_group_name_H-M   'P 1'
#
loop_
_entity.id
_entity.type
_entity.pdbx_description
1 polymer ?
#
loop_
_entity_poly.entity_id
_entity_poly.type
_entity_poly.pdbx_seq_one_letter_code
_entity_poly.pdbx_strand_id
1 'polypeptide(L)'
;MYFGVLGFLIIAVQVFFAVDAYKKGRYYWVWIIFFFSMIACLVYFFVEYLPDLQASRLSEKISSNLEKIIAPEKELKRLKEQLEFCDNVENRTALAEAYMTNHQFSEAIPLLEACLQGHYRDDEYLIEKLSFAYFMTKAYAK
;
A
#
# COMPACT_ATOMS: atom_id res chain seq x y z
N MET A 1 6.15 6.47 26.03
CA MET A 1 6.56 7.49 27.03
C MET A 1 6.67 8.91 26.44
N TYR A 2 7.09 9.10 25.18
CA TYR A 2 7.19 10.44 24.55
C TYR A 2 5.84 11.12 24.22
N PHE A 3 4.78 10.35 23.94
CA PHE A 3 3.47 10.89 23.58
C PHE A 3 2.81 11.73 24.69
N GLY A 4 2.98 11.34 25.97
CA GLY A 4 2.41 12.08 27.10
C GLY A 4 3.06 13.45 27.32
N VAL A 5 4.36 13.59 27.02
CA VAL A 5 5.11 14.83 27.21
C VAL A 5 4.72 15.87 26.16
N LEU A 6 4.52 15.45 24.91
CA LEU A 6 4.03 16.32 23.82
C LEU A 6 2.61 16.81 24.09
N GLY A 7 1.72 15.93 24.59
CA GLY A 7 0.35 16.31 24.97
C GLY A 7 0.31 17.36 26.07
N PHE A 8 1.15 17.21 27.10
CA PHE A 8 1.24 18.18 28.19
C PHE A 8 1.71 19.57 27.71
N LEU A 9 2.69 19.62 26.80
CA LEU A 9 3.18 20.87 26.23
C LEU A 9 2.10 21.62 25.43
N ILE A 10 1.30 20.88 24.66
CA ILE A 10 0.19 21.44 23.86
C ILE A 10 -0.90 22.05 24.75
N ILE A 11 -1.25 21.36 25.84
CA ILE A 11 -2.24 21.85 26.81
C ILE A 11 -1.73 23.11 27.52
N ALA A 12 -0.45 23.15 27.91
CA ALA A 12 0.14 24.32 28.56
C ALA A 12 0.09 25.58 27.66
N VAL A 13 0.38 25.43 26.36
CA VAL A 13 0.29 26.53 25.40
C VAL A 13 -1.16 26.99 25.22
N GLN A 14 -2.13 26.08 25.11
CA GLN A 14 -3.55 26.45 24.98
C GLN A 14 -4.04 27.26 26.19
N VAL A 15 -3.69 26.85 27.41
CA VAL A 15 -4.08 27.56 28.63
C VAL A 15 -3.46 28.96 28.68
N PHE A 16 -2.20 29.12 28.25
CA PHE A 16 -1.54 30.42 28.18
C PHE A 16 -2.29 31.40 27.26
N PHE A 17 -2.64 30.96 26.05
CA PHE A 17 -3.42 31.77 25.11
C PHE A 17 -4.85 32.06 25.61
N ALA A 18 -5.46 31.12 26.35
CA ALA A 18 -6.76 31.31 26.98
C ALA A 18 -6.75 32.43 28.03
N VAL A 19 -5.74 32.43 28.89
CA VAL A 19 -5.59 33.44 29.94
C VAL A 19 -5.30 34.82 29.35
N ASP A 20 -4.47 34.90 28.31
CA ASP A 20 -4.18 36.16 27.61
C ASP A 20 -5.44 36.70 26.90
N ALA A 21 -6.23 35.84 26.25
CA ALA A 21 -7.49 36.22 25.61
C ALA A 21 -8.57 36.67 26.62
N TYR A 22 -8.64 36.02 27.78
CA TYR A 22 -9.53 36.41 28.89
C TYR A 22 -9.14 37.79 29.45
N LYS A 23 -7.84 38.03 29.68
CA LYS A 23 -7.32 39.33 30.14
C LYS A 23 -7.62 40.47 29.17
N LYS A 24 -7.74 40.19 27.86
CA LYS A 24 -8.08 41.17 26.81
C LYS A 24 -9.59 41.45 26.66
N GLY A 25 -10.45 40.88 27.50
CA GLY A 25 -11.90 41.17 27.54
C GLY A 25 -12.69 40.61 26.35
N ARG A 26 -12.11 39.68 25.58
CA ARG A 26 -12.75 39.06 24.41
C ARG A 26 -13.43 37.74 24.80
N TYR A 27 -14.57 37.82 25.47
CA TYR A 27 -15.31 36.65 25.97
C TYR A 27 -15.65 35.59 24.89
N TYR A 28 -15.83 36.01 23.63
CA TYR A 28 -16.01 35.09 22.49
C TYR A 28 -14.82 34.14 22.27
N TRP A 29 -13.59 34.59 22.56
CA TRP A 29 -12.41 33.75 22.43
C TRP A 29 -12.34 32.65 23.51
N VAL A 30 -12.88 32.91 24.70
CA VAL A 30 -12.93 31.93 25.80
C VAL A 30 -13.83 30.74 25.42
N TRP A 31 -14.97 31.03 24.78
CA TRP A 31 -15.88 30.00 24.27
C TRP A 31 -15.24 29.11 23.19
N ILE A 32 -14.46 29.71 22.28
CA ILE A 32 -13.74 28.97 21.25
C ILE A 32 -12.72 28.01 21.87
N ILE A 33 -11.97 28.47 22.88
CA ILE A 33 -10.95 27.65 23.54
C ILE A 33 -11.58 26.52 24.34
N PHE A 34 -12.71 26.77 25.01
CA PHE A 34 -13.45 25.75 25.73
C PHE A 34 -13.94 24.62 24.81
N PHE A 35 -14.55 24.96 23.68
CA PHE A 35 -14.97 23.98 22.68
C PHE A 35 -13.78 23.23 22.06
N PHE A 36 -12.67 23.91 21.81
CA PHE A 36 -11.46 23.29 21.29
C PHE A 36 -10.86 22.27 22.27
N SER A 37 -10.85 22.58 23.57
CA SER A 37 -10.43 21.63 24.61
C SER A 37 -11.34 20.40 24.69
N MET A 38 -12.66 20.59 24.57
CA MET A 38 -13.61 19.48 24.57
C MET A 38 -13.42 18.58 23.34
N ILE A 39 -13.25 19.19 22.15
CA ILE A 39 -12.98 18.47 20.91
C ILE A 39 -11.64 17.73 20.98
N ALA A 40 -10.61 18.34 21.56
CA ALA A 40 -9.30 17.69 21.72
C ALA A 40 -9.38 16.42 22.59
N CYS A 41 -10.14 16.45 23.69
CA CYS A 41 -10.37 15.28 24.52
C CYS A 41 -11.15 14.19 23.76
N LEU A 42 -12.15 14.59 22.97
CA LEU A 42 -12.92 13.67 22.14
C LEU A 42 -12.05 13.03 21.05
N VAL A 43 -11.23 13.81 20.36
CA VAL A 43 -10.28 13.31 19.35
C VAL A 43 -9.29 12.33 19.99
N TYR A 44 -8.74 12.64 21.17
CA TYR A 44 -7.85 11.70 21.88
C TYR A 44 -8.57 10.39 22.22
N PHE A 45 -9.79 10.46 22.75
CA PHE A 45 -10.59 9.26 23.04
C PHE A 45 -10.81 8.41 21.79
N PHE A 46 -11.22 9.04 20.67
CA PHE A 46 -11.43 8.31 19.42
C PHE A 46 -10.12 7.76 18.84
N VAL A 47 -9.03 8.53 18.87
CA VAL A 47 -7.72 8.11 18.33
C VAL A 47 -7.07 7.03 19.18
N GLU A 48 -7.27 6.99 20.50
CA GLU A 48 -6.66 5.97 21.38
C GLU A 48 -7.53 4.71 21.49
N TYR A 49 -8.86 4.85 21.62
CA TYR A 49 -9.76 3.70 21.83
C TYR A 49 -10.22 3.01 20.53
N LEU A 50 -10.30 3.70 19.39
CA LEU A 50 -10.61 3.03 18.11
C LEU A 50 -9.50 2.08 17.63
N PRO A 51 -8.20 2.43 17.65
CA PRO A 51 -7.17 1.52 17.21
C PRO A 51 -7.01 0.34 18.16
N ASP A 52 -7.31 0.46 19.45
CA ASP A 52 -7.25 -0.70 20.37
C ASP A 52 -8.30 -1.77 20.02
N LEU A 53 -9.48 -1.35 19.55
CA LEU A 53 -10.51 -2.25 19.03
C LEU A 53 -10.17 -2.81 17.64
N GLN A 54 -9.47 -2.04 16.81
CA GLN A 54 -9.04 -2.48 15.47
C GLN A 54 -7.74 -3.31 15.49
N ALA A 55 -6.83 -3.09 16.44
CA ALA A 55 -5.50 -3.72 16.51
C ALA A 55 -5.60 -5.24 16.72
N SER A 56 -6.60 -5.72 17.46
CA SER A 56 -6.84 -7.16 17.62
C SER A 56 -7.24 -7.86 16.30
N ARG A 57 -7.77 -7.13 15.31
CA ARG A 57 -8.20 -7.67 14.01
C ARG A 57 -7.32 -7.24 12.84
N LEU A 58 -6.58 -6.14 12.96
CA LEU A 58 -5.68 -5.63 11.91
C LEU A 58 -4.29 -6.27 11.94
N SER A 59 -3.81 -6.83 13.06
CA SER A 59 -2.47 -7.42 13.14
C SER A 59 -2.27 -8.60 12.16
N GLU A 60 -3.33 -9.34 11.85
CA GLU A 60 -3.29 -10.48 10.90
C GLU A 60 -3.42 -10.03 9.44
N LYS A 61 -4.15 -8.93 9.17
CA LYS A 61 -4.35 -8.39 7.81
C LYS A 61 -3.31 -7.37 7.36
N ILE A 62 -2.67 -6.65 8.28
CA ILE A 62 -1.61 -5.70 7.93
C ILE A 62 -0.34 -6.46 7.50
N SER A 63 0.02 -7.57 8.15
CA SER A 63 1.19 -8.38 7.72
C SER A 63 1.03 -8.91 6.29
N SER A 64 -0.16 -9.36 5.90
CA SER A 64 -0.41 -9.89 4.55
C SER A 64 -0.54 -8.79 3.47
N ASN A 65 -1.00 -7.58 3.80
CA ASN A 65 -1.06 -6.47 2.84
C ASN A 65 0.23 -5.65 2.77
N LEU A 66 1.01 -5.56 3.85
CA LEU A 66 2.33 -4.94 3.82
C LEU A 66 3.35 -5.82 3.09
N GLU A 67 3.28 -7.15 3.20
CA GLU A 67 4.12 -8.03 2.34
C GLU A 67 3.85 -7.82 0.85
N LYS A 68 2.59 -7.59 0.45
CA LYS A 68 2.22 -7.33 -0.96
C LYS A 68 2.70 -5.97 -1.48
N ILE A 69 2.84 -4.98 -0.61
CA ILE A 69 3.31 -3.63 -0.99
C ILE A 69 4.84 -3.54 -0.90
N ILE A 70 5.48 -4.29 -0.01
CA ILE A 70 6.93 -4.18 0.29
C ILE A 70 7.80 -5.10 -0.56
N ALA A 71 7.28 -6.18 -1.17
CA ALA A 71 8.15 -7.03 -1.98
C ALA A 71 7.48 -7.71 -3.19
N PRO A 72 6.98 -6.96 -4.20
CA PRO A 72 6.74 -7.53 -5.53
C PRO A 72 7.97 -8.28 -6.07
N GLU A 73 9.18 -7.86 -5.67
CA GLU A 73 10.44 -8.54 -5.99
C GLU A 73 10.58 -9.94 -5.37
N LYS A 74 10.01 -10.19 -4.19
CA LYS A 74 10.08 -11.51 -3.53
C LYS A 74 9.25 -12.55 -4.28
N GLU A 75 8.10 -12.14 -4.82
CA GLU A 75 7.25 -13.00 -5.64
C GLU A 75 7.93 -13.33 -6.99
N LEU A 76 8.48 -12.33 -7.67
CA LEU A 76 9.29 -12.52 -8.88
C LEU A 76 10.45 -13.48 -8.65
N LYS A 77 11.20 -13.29 -7.56
CA LYS A 77 12.33 -14.15 -7.21
C LYS A 77 11.89 -15.60 -7.00
N ARG A 78 10.78 -15.82 -6.29
CA ARG A 78 10.21 -17.16 -6.07
C ARG A 78 9.80 -17.83 -7.38
N LEU A 79 9.11 -17.11 -8.27
CA LEU A 79 8.68 -17.65 -9.57
C LEU A 79 9.87 -17.95 -10.48
N LYS A 80 10.92 -17.11 -10.43
CA LYS A 80 12.16 -17.35 -11.15
C LYS A 80 12.88 -18.60 -10.67
N GLU A 81 13.01 -18.78 -9.34
CA GLU A 81 13.59 -19.99 -8.74
C GLU A 81 12.77 -21.25 -9.11
N GLN A 82 11.44 -21.15 -9.14
CA GLN A 82 10.57 -22.25 -9.58
C GLN A 82 10.79 -22.62 -11.05
N LEU A 83 10.97 -21.62 -11.91
CA LEU A 83 11.27 -21.84 -13.32
C LEU A 83 12.65 -22.46 -13.54
N GLU A 84 13.66 -22.03 -12.77
CA GLU A 84 15.00 -22.63 -12.80
C GLU A 84 15.01 -24.09 -12.34
N PHE A 85 14.15 -24.43 -11.36
CA PHE A 85 13.99 -25.80 -10.88
C PHE A 85 13.20 -26.68 -11.85
N CYS A 86 12.13 -26.14 -12.44
CA CYS A 86 11.26 -26.86 -13.37
C CYS A 86 10.82 -25.94 -14.51
N ASP A 87 11.44 -26.13 -15.67
CA ASP A 87 11.15 -25.36 -16.88
C ASP A 87 9.93 -25.95 -17.62
N ASN A 88 8.74 -25.50 -17.23
CA ASN A 88 7.49 -25.86 -17.88
C ASN A 88 6.68 -24.61 -18.30
N VAL A 89 5.69 -24.82 -19.17
CA VAL A 89 4.89 -23.72 -19.73
C VAL A 89 4.11 -22.98 -18.66
N GLU A 90 3.60 -23.66 -17.64
CA GLU A 90 2.86 -23.05 -16.53
C GLU A 90 3.74 -22.09 -15.71
N ASN A 91 4.94 -22.52 -15.32
CA ASN A 91 5.90 -21.73 -14.55
C ASN A 91 6.42 -20.54 -15.35
N ARG A 92 6.69 -20.72 -16.65
CA ARG A 92 7.07 -19.61 -17.55
C ARG A 92 5.95 -18.59 -17.67
N THR A 93 4.71 -19.06 -17.82
CA THR A 93 3.53 -18.19 -17.93
C THR A 93 3.27 -17.44 -16.63
N ALA A 94 3.40 -18.10 -15.48
CA ALA A 94 3.26 -17.47 -14.17
C ALA A 94 4.34 -16.40 -13.91
N LEU A 95 5.59 -16.67 -14.31
CA LEU A 95 6.67 -15.69 -14.23
C LEU A 95 6.42 -14.50 -15.17
N ALA A 96 5.94 -14.75 -16.40
CA ALA A 96 5.59 -13.69 -17.35
C ALA A 96 4.45 -12.79 -16.82
N GLU A 97 3.40 -13.38 -16.22
CA GLU A 97 2.32 -12.62 -15.58
C GLU A 97 2.81 -11.74 -14.43
N ALA A 98 3.74 -12.26 -13.61
CA ALA A 98 4.35 -11.48 -12.54
C ALA A 98 5.16 -10.29 -13.09
N TYR A 99 5.90 -10.49 -14.20
CA TYR A 99 6.57 -9.38 -14.89
C TYR A 99 5.57 -8.36 -15.46
N MET A 100 4.45 -8.80 -16.04
CA MET A 100 3.39 -7.92 -16.55
C MET A 100 2.73 -7.11 -15.43
N THR A 101 2.50 -7.72 -14.26
CA THR A 101 1.94 -7.07 -13.06
C THR A 101 2.89 -6.00 -12.52
N ASN A 102 4.20 -6.23 -12.62
CA ASN A 102 5.24 -5.27 -12.23
C ASN A 102 5.59 -4.26 -13.34
N HIS A 103 4.77 -4.15 -14.39
CA HIS A 103 4.98 -3.28 -15.55
C HIS A 103 6.27 -3.56 -16.35
N GLN A 104 6.91 -4.71 -16.15
CA GLN A 104 8.12 -5.16 -16.83
C GLN A 104 7.79 -5.98 -18.09
N PHE A 105 7.02 -5.40 -19.00
CA PHE A 105 6.51 -6.10 -20.19
C PHE A 105 7.60 -6.61 -21.13
N SER A 106 8.76 -5.95 -21.20
CA SER A 106 9.89 -6.36 -22.05
C SER A 106 10.47 -7.71 -21.65
N GLU A 107 10.46 -8.04 -20.36
CA GLU A 107 10.97 -9.33 -19.82
C GLU A 107 9.91 -10.44 -19.97
N ALA A 108 8.62 -10.09 -19.99
CA ALA A 108 7.53 -11.04 -20.15
C ALA A 108 7.39 -11.59 -21.59
N ILE A 109 7.64 -10.74 -22.60
CA ILE A 109 7.53 -11.10 -24.02
C ILE A 109 8.35 -12.36 -24.39
N PRO A 110 9.68 -12.43 -24.13
CA PRO A 110 10.47 -13.59 -24.53
C PRO A 110 10.04 -14.88 -23.82
N LEU A 111 9.50 -14.79 -22.60
CA LEU A 111 8.97 -15.96 -21.88
C LEU A 111 7.70 -16.49 -22.55
N LEU A 112 6.77 -15.60 -22.91
CA LEU A 112 5.54 -15.96 -23.61
C LEU A 112 5.80 -16.47 -25.03
N GLU A 113 6.72 -15.84 -25.76
CA GLU A 113 7.15 -16.31 -27.09
C GLU A 113 7.75 -17.72 -27.04
N ALA A 114 8.54 -18.02 -26.00
CA ALA A 114 9.11 -19.34 -25.82
C ALA A 114 8.04 -20.39 -25.44
N CYS A 115 6.96 -19.99 -24.76
CA CYS A 115 5.82 -20.85 -24.49
C CYS A 115 4.98 -21.15 -25.74
N LEU A 116 4.85 -20.19 -26.66
CA LEU A 116 4.12 -20.34 -27.94
C LEU A 116 4.86 -21.22 -28.98
N GLN A 117 5.99 -21.84 -28.61
CA GLN A 117 6.69 -22.78 -29.47
C GLN A 117 6.19 -24.21 -29.25
N GLY A 118 6.03 -24.97 -30.33
CA GLY A 118 5.64 -26.38 -30.27
C GLY A 118 4.14 -26.60 -30.07
N HIS A 119 3.76 -27.35 -29.04
CA HIS A 119 2.38 -27.81 -28.81
C HIS A 119 1.39 -26.70 -28.41
N TYR A 120 1.88 -25.59 -27.85
CA TYR A 120 1.05 -24.48 -27.34
C TYR A 120 0.95 -23.30 -28.32
N ARG A 121 1.29 -23.54 -29.60
CA ARG A 121 1.36 -22.49 -30.63
C ARG A 121 0.03 -21.78 -30.87
N ASP A 122 -1.07 -22.52 -30.78
CA ASP A 122 -2.43 -22.02 -31.02
C ASP A 122 -3.20 -21.84 -29.70
N ASP A 123 -2.48 -21.70 -28.58
CA ASP A 123 -3.10 -21.46 -27.28
C ASP A 123 -3.58 -20.01 -27.19
N GLU A 124 -4.89 -19.83 -27.30
CA GLU A 124 -5.58 -18.53 -27.26
C GLU A 124 -5.17 -17.68 -26.04
N TYR A 125 -4.99 -18.31 -24.87
CA TYR A 125 -4.68 -17.61 -23.63
C TYR A 125 -3.27 -17.00 -23.65
N LEU A 126 -2.30 -17.72 -24.23
CA LEU A 126 -0.94 -17.22 -24.40
C LEU A 126 -0.85 -16.13 -25.47
N ILE A 127 -1.60 -16.27 -26.56
CA ILE A 127 -1.67 -15.27 -27.63
C ILE A 127 -2.26 -13.95 -27.11
N GLU A 128 -3.34 -14.01 -26.32
CA GLU A 128 -3.96 -12.83 -25.71
C GLU A 128 -2.95 -12.07 -24.84
N LYS A 129 -2.24 -12.78 -23.95
CA LYS A 129 -1.23 -12.18 -23.07
C LYS A 129 -0.06 -11.59 -23.82
N LEU A 130 0.45 -12.30 -24.83
CA LEU A 130 1.55 -11.81 -25.66
C LEU A 130 1.14 -10.53 -26.39
N SER A 131 -0.07 -10.52 -26.96
CA SER A 131 -0.64 -9.35 -27.63
C SER A 131 -0.78 -8.17 -26.68
N PHE A 132 -1.26 -8.40 -25.45
CA PHE A 132 -1.34 -7.37 -24.41
C PHE A 132 0.05 -6.83 -24.02
N ALA A 133 1.05 -7.70 -23.85
CA ALA A 133 2.42 -7.29 -23.54
C ALA A 133 3.03 -6.43 -24.67
N TYR A 134 2.78 -6.78 -25.94
CA TYR A 134 3.18 -5.99 -27.11
C TYR A 134 2.48 -4.63 -27.18
N PHE A 135 1.19 -4.59 -26.86
CA PHE A 135 0.42 -3.35 -26.79
C PHE A 135 1.00 -2.39 -25.74
N MET A 136 1.33 -2.89 -24.55
CA MET A 136 1.89 -2.09 -23.46
C MET A 136 3.31 -1.58 -23.74
N THR A 137 4.11 -2.33 -24.51
CA THR A 137 5.46 -1.91 -24.94
C THR A 137 5.45 -0.97 -26.16
N LYS A 138 4.27 -0.61 -26.69
CA LYS A 138 4.10 0.17 -27.94
C LYS A 138 4.82 -0.43 -29.15
N ALA A 139 5.12 -1.72 -29.10
CA ALA A 139 5.78 -2.44 -30.17
C ALA A 139 4.72 -3.06 -31.09
N TYR A 140 3.99 -2.21 -31.82
CA TYR A 140 2.84 -2.58 -32.66
C TYR A 140 3.19 -3.27 -33.99
N ALA A 141 4.41 -3.77 -34.17
CA ALA A 141 4.97 -4.13 -35.47
C ALA A 141 5.31 -5.63 -35.65
N LYS A 142 4.95 -6.48 -34.68
CA LYS A 142 5.09 -7.94 -34.72
C LYS A 142 3.77 -8.58 -34.38
#